data_AF-A0A0D0IN34-F1
#
_entry.id   AF-A0A0D0IN34-F1
#
_cell.length_a   1.000
_cell.length_b   1.000
_cell.length_c   1.000
_cell.angle_alpha   90.00
_cell.angle_beta   90.00
_cell.angle_gamma   90.00
#
_symmetry.space_group_name_H-M   'P 1'
#
loop_
_entity.id
_entity.type
_entity.pdbx_description
1 polymer ?
#
loop_
_entity_poly.entity_id
_entity_poly.type
_entity_poly.pdbx_seq_one_letter_code
_entity_poly.pdbx_strand_id
1 'polypeptide(L)'
;MTTNPDGSLTIAGTSEPGSAVSVTYPDGSTGTVTAAGDGSYSLTTPANQPTGDVVATATDAAGNASTATTVSYVDATAPVAPVVNVTTNPDGSLTIAGTS
;
A
#
# COMPACT_ATOMS: atom_id res chain seq x y z
N MET A 1 5.05 -10.36 -0.22
CA MET A 1 4.66 -8.96 0.02
C MET A 1 5.41 -8.47 1.24
N THR A 2 6.03 -7.30 1.16
CA THR A 2 6.84 -6.69 2.23
C THR A 2 6.45 -5.24 2.40
N THR A 3 6.27 -4.77 3.63
CA THR A 3 6.05 -3.36 3.96
C THR A 3 7.38 -2.62 4.05
N ASN A 4 7.50 -1.48 3.37
CA ASN A 4 8.69 -0.63 3.38
C ASN A 4 8.60 0.41 4.52
N PRO A 5 9.72 1.04 4.94
CA PRO A 5 9.74 2.02 6.03
C PRO A 5 8.86 3.26 5.80
N ASP A 6 8.59 3.61 4.54
CA ASP A 6 7.72 4.73 4.15
C ASP A 6 6.23 4.33 4.03
N GLY A 7 5.90 3.08 4.39
CA GLY A 7 4.54 2.53 4.31
C GLY A 7 4.15 1.99 2.94
N SER A 8 4.99 2.16 1.90
CA SER A 8 4.75 1.52 0.60
C SER A 8 4.91 -0.01 0.68
N LEU A 9 4.32 -0.74 -0.26
CA LEU A 9 4.40 -2.19 -0.32
C LEU A 9 5.25 -2.64 -1.50
N THR A 10 6.18 -3.56 -1.26
CA THR A 10 6.86 -4.33 -2.31
C THR A 10 6.12 -5.65 -2.50
N ILE A 11 5.54 -5.83 -3.68
CA ILE A 11 4.78 -7.03 -4.08
C ILE A 11 5.62 -7.79 -5.10
N ALA A 12 6.02 -9.00 -4.73
CA ALA A 12 6.80 -9.89 -5.58
C ALA A 12 6.18 -11.28 -5.60
N GLY A 13 6.34 -11.97 -6.72
CA GLY A 13 5.79 -13.31 -6.94
C GLY A 13 6.31 -13.91 -8.23
N THR A 14 5.65 -14.99 -8.66
CA THR A 14 5.91 -15.64 -9.94
C THR A 14 4.65 -15.75 -10.79
N SER A 15 4.83 -15.72 -12.11
CA SER A 15 3.81 -15.97 -13.11
C SER A 15 4.45 -16.63 -14.33
N GLU A 16 3.66 -16.99 -15.34
CA GLU A 16 4.19 -17.45 -16.62
C GLU A 16 5.13 -16.39 -17.23
N PRO A 17 6.34 -16.76 -17.69
CA PRO A 17 7.27 -15.81 -18.31
C PRO A 17 6.62 -15.00 -19.43
N GLY A 18 6.80 -13.68 -19.39
CA GLY A 18 6.22 -12.75 -20.38
C GLY A 18 4.74 -12.42 -20.19
N SER A 19 4.04 -13.04 -19.22
CA SER A 19 2.67 -12.65 -18.88
C SER A 19 2.61 -11.26 -18.24
N ALA A 20 1.52 -10.53 -18.48
CA ALA A 20 1.23 -9.26 -17.85
C ALA A 20 0.55 -9.50 -16.50
N VAL A 21 1.21 -9.14 -15.39
CA VAL A 21 0.68 -9.20 -14.03
C VAL A 21 0.08 -7.85 -13.69
N SER A 22 -1.22 -7.84 -13.40
CA SER A 22 -1.94 -6.68 -12.87
C SER A 22 -2.18 -6.88 -11.37
N VAL A 23 -1.92 -5.83 -10.59
CA VAL A 23 -2.11 -5.83 -9.14
C VAL A 23 -2.97 -4.64 -8.73
N THR A 24 -4.06 -4.89 -8.02
CA THR A 24 -4.87 -3.88 -7.33
C THR A 24 -4.40 -3.77 -5.89
N TYR A 25 -4.13 -2.55 -5.43
CA TYR A 25 -3.64 -2.26 -4.08
C TYR A 25 -4.79 -1.96 -3.11
N PRO A 26 -4.54 -1.92 -1.79
CA PRO A 26 -5.55 -1.59 -0.79
C PRO A 26 -6.24 -0.23 -0.98
N ASP A 27 -5.52 0.77 -1.51
CA ASP A 27 -6.10 2.09 -1.84
C ASP A 27 -6.99 2.09 -3.10
N GLY A 28 -7.08 0.95 -3.80
CA GLY A 28 -7.85 0.76 -5.03
C GLY A 28 -7.10 1.14 -6.31
N SER A 29 -5.90 1.72 -6.22
CA SER A 29 -5.05 1.97 -7.38
C SER A 29 -4.39 0.69 -7.88
N THR A 30 -3.85 0.72 -9.11
CA THR A 30 -3.35 -0.48 -9.79
C THR A 30 -1.93 -0.31 -10.31
N GLY A 31 -1.14 -1.37 -10.22
CA GLY A 31 0.14 -1.53 -10.93
C GLY A 31 0.08 -2.62 -11.98
N THR A 32 0.98 -2.56 -12.95
CA THR A 32 1.18 -3.64 -13.92
C THR A 32 2.67 -3.86 -14.14
N VAL A 33 3.07 -5.13 -14.27
CA VAL A 33 4.45 -5.53 -14.56
C VAL A 33 4.43 -6.80 -15.42
N THR A 34 5.39 -6.93 -16.33
CA THR A 34 5.58 -8.17 -17.10
C THR A 34 6.46 -9.13 -16.32
N ALA A 35 6.06 -10.39 -16.19
CA ALA A 35 6.90 -11.41 -15.59
C ALA A 35 8.16 -11.64 -16.43
N ALA A 36 9.32 -11.69 -15.79
CA ALA A 36 10.61 -11.88 -16.44
C ALA A 36 10.73 -13.27 -17.08
N GLY A 37 11.84 -13.53 -17.79
CA GLY A 37 12.07 -14.81 -18.46
C GLY A 37 12.13 -16.03 -17.53
N ASP A 38 12.40 -15.82 -16.25
CA ASP A 38 12.36 -16.84 -15.20
C ASP A 38 10.99 -16.90 -14.47
N GLY A 39 10.02 -16.11 -14.92
CA GLY A 39 8.69 -16.00 -14.34
C GLY A 39 8.60 -15.07 -13.13
N SER A 40 9.70 -14.48 -12.66
CA SER A 40 9.67 -13.57 -11.51
C SER A 40 9.06 -12.21 -11.88
N TYR A 41 8.36 -11.59 -10.93
CA TYR A 41 7.95 -10.20 -11.04
C TYR A 41 8.07 -9.48 -9.70
N SER A 42 8.24 -8.16 -9.75
CA SER A 42 8.21 -7.29 -8.58
C SER A 42 7.69 -5.91 -8.97
N LEU A 43 6.88 -5.33 -8.09
CA LEU A 43 6.41 -3.94 -8.18
C LEU A 43 6.35 -3.34 -6.78
N THR A 44 6.46 -2.03 -6.70
CA THR A 44 6.34 -1.27 -5.45
C THR A 44 5.20 -0.27 -5.59
N THR A 45 4.34 -0.16 -4.57
CA THR A 45 3.26 0.84 -4.59
C THR A 45 3.84 2.26 -4.57
N PRO A 46 3.23 3.23 -5.26
CA PRO A 46 3.77 4.58 -5.36
C PRO A 46 3.64 5.39 -4.06
N ALA A 47 2.81 4.93 -3.13
CA ALA A 47 2.53 5.57 -1.85
C ALA A 47 2.28 4.52 -0.78
N ASN A 48 2.22 4.98 0.48
CA ASN A 48 1.77 4.16 1.60
C ASN A 48 0.36 3.62 1.35
N GLN A 49 0.10 2.41 1.84
CA GLN A 49 -1.18 1.75 1.62
C GLN A 49 -2.02 1.73 2.91
N PRO A 50 -3.35 1.86 2.82
CA PRO A 50 -4.25 1.62 3.95
C PRO A 50 -4.40 0.12 4.21
N THR A 51 -5.06 -0.23 5.33
CA THR A 51 -5.52 -1.62 5.55
C THR A 51 -6.50 -2.02 4.45
N GLY A 52 -6.29 -3.20 3.87
CA GLY A 52 -7.13 -3.73 2.80
C GLY A 52 -6.46 -4.88 2.07
N ASP A 53 -7.06 -5.33 0.98
CA ASP A 53 -6.56 -6.46 0.20
C ASP A 53 -5.68 -6.02 -0.97
N VAL A 54 -4.62 -6.77 -1.22
CA VAL A 54 -3.86 -6.77 -2.47
C VAL A 54 -4.39 -7.91 -3.34
N VAL A 55 -4.79 -7.62 -4.58
CA VAL A 55 -5.32 -8.61 -5.52
C VAL A 55 -4.47 -8.64 -6.78
N ALA A 56 -3.96 -9.81 -7.16
CA ALA A 56 -3.13 -10.00 -8.35
C ALA A 56 -3.76 -10.98 -9.34
N THR A 57 -3.68 -10.65 -10.63
CA THR A 57 -4.06 -11.51 -11.78
C THR A 57 -2.99 -11.43 -12.85
N ALA A 58 -2.81 -12.50 -13.62
CA ALA A 58 -1.93 -12.52 -14.79
C ALA A 58 -2.71 -12.74 -16.07
N THR A 59 -2.25 -12.17 -17.18
CA THR A 59 -2.76 -12.43 -18.53
C THR A 59 -1.61 -12.86 -19.44
N ASP A 60 -1.74 -14.01 -20.09
CA ASP A 60 -0.73 -14.52 -21.02
C ASP A 60 -0.74 -13.75 -22.36
N ALA A 61 0.22 -14.05 -23.24
CA ALA A 61 0.33 -13.40 -24.55
C ALA A 61 -0.84 -13.73 -25.50
N ALA A 62 -1.59 -14.79 -25.24
CA ALA A 62 -2.78 -15.18 -26.00
C ALA A 62 -4.07 -14.51 -25.46
N GLY A 63 -3.99 -13.79 -24.33
CA GLY A 63 -5.10 -13.10 -23.69
C GLY A 63 -5.86 -13.93 -22.65
N ASN A 64 -5.35 -15.10 -22.22
CA ASN A 64 -5.98 -15.88 -21.16
C ASN A 64 -5.62 -15.31 -19.79
N ALA A 65 -6.63 -15.10 -18.94
CA ALA A 65 -6.45 -14.58 -17.59
C ALA A 65 -6.38 -15.70 -16.54
N SER A 66 -5.54 -15.51 -15.52
CA SER A 66 -5.47 -16.38 -14.35
C SER A 66 -6.64 -16.15 -13.39
N THR A 67 -6.84 -17.07 -12.45
CA THR A 67 -7.62 -16.77 -11.24
C THR A 67 -6.92 -15.69 -10.42
N ALA A 68 -7.69 -14.90 -9.69
CA ALA A 68 -7.14 -13.89 -8.78
C ALA A 68 -6.47 -14.53 -7.56
N THR A 69 -5.37 -13.93 -7.11
CA THR A 69 -4.74 -14.22 -5.82
C THR A 69 -4.93 -13.01 -4.91
N THR A 70 -5.45 -13.23 -3.70
CA THR A 70 -5.73 -12.17 -2.72
C THR A 70 -4.85 -12.34 -1.49
N VAL A 71 -4.23 -11.25 -1.04
CA VAL A 71 -3.43 -11.19 0.18
C VAL A 71 -3.87 -9.97 0.99
N SER A 72 -4.33 -10.19 2.23
CA SER A 72 -4.71 -9.09 3.11
C SER A 72 -3.48 -8.38 3.69
N TYR A 73 -3.58 -7.06 3.75
CA TYR A 73 -2.59 -6.16 4.33
C TYR A 73 -3.22 -5.32 5.46
N VAL A 74 -2.47 -5.14 6.54
CA VAL A 74 -2.86 -4.30 7.67
C VAL A 74 -1.85 -3.17 7.80
N ASP A 75 -2.34 -1.94 7.71
CA ASP A 75 -1.54 -0.76 8.02
C ASP A 75 -1.33 -0.68 9.54
N ALA A 76 -0.07 -0.75 9.95
CA ALA A 76 0.35 -0.66 11.34
C ALA A 76 0.97 0.70 11.68
N THR A 77 0.89 1.67 10.77
CA THR A 77 1.41 3.02 10.97
C THR A 77 0.57 3.74 12.02
N ALA A 78 1.21 4.15 13.13
CA ALA A 78 0.53 4.91 14.16
C ALA A 78 0.18 6.33 13.66
N PRO A 79 -0.95 6.92 14.09
CA PRO A 79 -1.27 8.30 13.79
C PRO A 79 -0.26 9.25 14.44
N VAL A 80 -0.13 10.45 13.86
CA VAL A 80 0.68 11.52 14.45
C VAL A 80 0.04 11.95 15.78
N ALA A 81 0.85 12.07 16.83
CA ALA A 81 0.36 12.55 18.12
C ALA A 81 -0.13 14.01 18.00
N PRO A 82 -1.27 14.37 18.60
CA PRO A 82 -1.78 15.73 18.56
C PRO A 82 -0.81 16.68 19.29
N VAL A 83 -0.70 17.91 18.80
CA VAL A 83 0.04 18.98 19.48
C VAL A 83 -0.94 19.79 20.32
N VAL A 84 -0.62 19.96 21.60
CA VAL A 84 -1.42 20.78 22.53
C VAL A 84 -0.63 22.01 22.94
N ASN A 85 -1.20 23.18 22.70
CA ASN A 85 -0.68 24.46 23.11
C ASN A 85 -1.50 24.96 24.32
N VAL A 86 -0.86 25.09 25.47
CA VAL A 86 -1.48 25.66 26.68
C VAL A 86 -0.94 27.07 26.88
N THR A 87 -1.85 28.04 26.94
CA THR A 87 -1.54 29.43 27.25
C THR A 87 -2.22 29.82 28.56
N THR A 88 -1.47 30.37 29.51
CA THR A 88 -2.04 30.94 30.74
C THR A 88 -2.53 32.36 30.47
N ASN A 89 -3.78 32.63 30.81
CA ASN A 89 -4.41 33.94 30.66
C ASN A 89 -4.06 34.85 31.86
N PRO A 90 -4.18 36.18 31.73
CA PRO A 90 -3.90 37.12 32.82
C PRO A 90 -4.77 36.93 34.08
N ASP A 91 -5.95 36.33 33.94
CA ASP A 91 -6.87 36.01 35.03
C ASP A 91 -6.58 34.65 35.72
N GLY A 92 -5.51 33.95 35.29
CA GLY A 92 -5.12 32.65 35.82
C GLY A 92 -5.86 31.46 35.19
N SER A 93 -6.81 31.69 34.28
CA SER A 93 -7.40 30.62 33.48
C SER A 93 -6.43 30.10 32.41
N LEU A 94 -6.70 28.91 31.87
CA LEU A 94 -5.92 28.33 30.77
C LEU A 94 -6.72 28.37 29.48
N THR A 95 -6.07 28.77 28.40
CA THR A 95 -6.53 28.54 27.03
C THR A 95 -5.80 27.32 26.48
N ILE A 96 -6.56 26.28 26.13
CA ILE A 96 -6.03 25.07 25.49
C ILE A 96 -6.43 25.12 24.02
N ALA A 97 -5.45 25.18 23.13
CA ALA A 97 -5.63 25.03 21.70
C ALA A 97 -4.87 23.78 21.22
N GLY A 98 -5.42 23.07 20.25
CA GLY A 98 -4.76 21.93 19.63
C GLY A 98 -5.09 21.85 18.16
N THR A 99 -4.17 21.28 17.37
CA THR A 99 -4.41 20.90 15.98
C THR A 99 -4.13 19.41 15.83
N SER A 100 -5.07 18.70 15.20
CA SER A 100 -4.96 17.30 14.76
C SER A 100 -4.59 17.23 13.29
#